data_AF-A0A7W0MV27-F1
#
_entry.id   AF-A0A7W0MV27-F1
#
_cell.length_a   1.000
_cell.length_b   1.000
_cell.length_c   1.000
_cell.angle_alpha   90.00
_cell.angle_beta   90.00
_cell.angle_gamma   90.00
#
_symmetry.space_group_name_H-M   'P 1'
#
loop_
_entity.id
_entity.type
_entity.pdbx_description
1 polymer ?
#
loop_
_entity_poly.entity_id
_entity_poly.type
_entity_poly.pdbx_seq_one_letter_code
_entity_poly.pdbx_strand_id
1 'polypeptide(L)'
;MRIGTVLAAVAVAGALVLGPAAHAEVKRAESILPPGQSGFISAAGLTSGTGSPHLYDQQQSFIDFRWKPATFFQPGASVEPRAGVRITRDAFGVPSVVAATESDAWWGAGYAIAQDRLFQLELFRAATQGRLSEIVGRGRLDSDRIVRQDLYTPRELDAMFDRLAPDLQARFAAYRDGINAWVAHLATSPQDIPAEFAATTTPVRGWTIRDSVAIGVFLARTIPTNADPEGLELANMRALQLSGRRALDALVPLRTPGSLTTVPREQRRRFPSQPGRTRRDERAGLQRSARFVRDLRFPDPARSGAIAAPP
;
A
#
# COMPACT_ATOMS: atom_id res chain seq x y z
N MET A 1 -34.81 -33.35 -56.18
CA MET A 1 -33.70 -32.71 -56.92
C MET A 1 -33.54 -31.29 -56.39
N ARG A 2 -32.34 -30.93 -55.93
CA ARG A 2 -31.99 -29.60 -55.41
C ARG A 2 -31.97 -28.55 -56.52
N ILE A 3 -31.91 -27.28 -56.09
CA ILE A 3 -31.54 -26.00 -56.74
C ILE A 3 -32.73 -25.04 -56.58
N GLY A 4 -32.67 -23.90 -55.89
CA GLY A 4 -31.59 -23.17 -55.22
C GLY A 4 -32.10 -21.74 -55.03
N THR A 5 -32.58 -21.39 -53.84
CA THR A 5 -33.12 -20.04 -53.57
C THR A 5 -32.03 -19.18 -52.95
N VAL A 6 -31.47 -18.27 -53.74
CA VAL A 6 -30.56 -17.23 -53.27
C VAL A 6 -31.39 -16.18 -52.52
N LEU A 7 -31.31 -16.19 -51.18
CA LEU A 7 -31.82 -15.09 -50.37
C LEU A 7 -30.78 -13.96 -50.35
N ALA A 8 -31.13 -12.84 -50.99
CA ALA A 8 -30.39 -11.60 -50.87
C ALA A 8 -30.55 -11.07 -49.44
N ALA A 9 -29.47 -11.11 -48.66
CA ALA A 9 -29.40 -10.44 -47.36
C ALA A 9 -29.25 -8.94 -47.59
N VAL A 10 -30.33 -8.18 -47.36
CA VAL A 10 -30.27 -6.72 -47.26
C VAL A 10 -29.59 -6.38 -45.93
N ALA A 11 -28.32 -6.02 -45.98
CA ALA A 11 -27.59 -5.48 -44.84
C ALA A 11 -28.09 -4.06 -44.57
N VAL A 12 -28.97 -3.90 -43.56
CA VAL A 12 -29.28 -2.59 -43.00
C VAL A 12 -28.08 -2.17 -42.17
N ALA A 13 -27.21 -1.35 -42.78
CA ALA A 13 -26.15 -0.64 -42.06
C ALA A 13 -26.81 0.41 -41.15
N GLY A 14 -27.09 0.02 -39.91
CA GLY A 14 -27.43 0.97 -38.86
C GLY A 14 -26.23 1.86 -38.59
N ALA A 15 -26.31 3.13 -39.00
CA ALA A 15 -25.35 4.14 -38.60
C ALA A 15 -25.38 4.23 -37.06
N LEU A 16 -24.37 3.68 -36.40
CA LEU A 16 -24.07 4.01 -35.01
C LEU A 16 -23.78 5.50 -34.98
N VAL A 17 -24.78 6.29 -34.57
CA VAL A 17 -24.55 7.67 -34.16
C VAL A 17 -23.73 7.59 -32.87
N LEU A 18 -22.42 7.64 -33.03
CA LEU A 18 -21.50 7.89 -31.94
C LEU A 18 -21.89 9.26 -31.36
N GLY A 19 -22.57 9.24 -30.20
CA GLY A 19 -22.75 10.47 -29.42
C GLY A 19 -21.38 11.11 -29.16
N PRO A 20 -21.30 12.44 -29.02
CA PRO A 20 -20.03 13.10 -28.74
C PRO A 20 -19.38 12.44 -27.52
N ALA A 21 -18.08 12.15 -27.63
CA ALA A 21 -17.32 11.65 -26.49
C ALA A 21 -17.60 12.55 -25.29
N ALA A 22 -18.00 11.96 -24.16
CA ALA A 22 -18.20 12.71 -22.94
C ALA A 22 -16.85 13.35 -22.56
N HIS A 23 -16.67 14.61 -22.91
CA HIS A 23 -15.48 15.37 -22.54
C HIS A 23 -15.60 15.68 -21.04
N ALA A 24 -14.97 14.84 -20.23
CA ALA A 24 -14.68 15.18 -18.85
C ALA A 24 -13.62 16.29 -18.87
N GLU A 25 -14.07 17.54 -18.75
CA GLU A 25 -13.16 18.67 -18.52
C GLU A 25 -12.49 18.48 -17.16
N VAL A 26 -11.16 18.34 -17.12
CA VAL A 26 -10.40 18.35 -15.86
C VAL A 26 -10.45 19.78 -15.31
N LYS A 27 -11.40 20.04 -14.42
CA LYS A 27 -11.70 21.38 -13.88
C LYS A 27 -10.53 22.04 -13.15
N ARG A 28 -9.60 21.23 -12.61
CA ARG A 28 -8.31 21.56 -11.96
C ARG A 28 -8.00 20.40 -10.99
N ALA A 29 -6.80 19.83 -11.07
CA ALA A 29 -6.34 18.78 -10.17
C ALA A 29 -5.11 19.28 -9.42
N GLU A 30 -5.22 19.32 -8.10
CA GLU A 30 -4.17 19.83 -7.22
C GLU A 30 -3.95 18.88 -6.06
N SER A 31 -2.71 18.84 -5.55
CA SER A 31 -2.38 18.06 -4.36
C SER A 31 -1.57 18.89 -3.39
N ILE A 32 -1.77 18.61 -2.10
CA ILE A 32 -0.83 18.98 -1.05
C ILE A 32 0.29 17.95 -1.12
N LEU A 33 1.48 18.38 -1.51
CA LEU A 33 2.62 17.47 -1.70
C LEU A 33 3.35 17.29 -0.36
N PRO A 34 3.48 16.07 0.19
CA PRO A 34 4.33 15.84 1.34
C PRO A 34 5.81 16.03 0.97
N PRO A 35 6.67 16.43 1.92
CA PRO A 35 8.11 16.49 1.70
C PRO A 35 8.71 15.11 1.40
N GLY A 36 9.92 15.10 0.83
CA GLY A 36 10.71 13.89 0.63
C GLY A 36 10.46 13.17 -0.68
N GLN A 37 10.09 13.89 -1.75
CA GLN A 37 9.85 13.29 -3.06
C GLN A 37 11.07 12.54 -3.60
N SER A 38 12.28 12.97 -3.23
CA SER A 38 13.48 12.17 -3.35
C SER A 38 14.02 11.87 -1.95
N GLY A 39 14.05 10.60 -1.58
CA GLY A 39 14.62 10.13 -0.31
C GLY A 39 16.10 9.81 -0.40
N PHE A 40 16.75 10.12 -1.52
CA PHE A 40 18.17 9.86 -1.72
C PHE A 40 19.04 10.77 -0.83
N ILE A 41 20.00 10.16 -0.13
CA ILE A 41 21.02 10.85 0.65
C ILE A 41 22.38 10.40 0.13
N SER A 42 23.19 11.33 -0.38
CA SER A 42 24.56 11.04 -0.82
C SER A 42 25.51 10.93 0.38
N ALA A 43 26.68 10.34 0.18
CA ALA A 43 27.70 10.25 1.25
C ALA A 43 28.10 11.63 1.81
N ALA A 44 28.23 12.64 0.94
CA ALA A 44 28.48 14.02 1.36
C ALA A 44 27.26 14.67 2.00
N GLY A 45 26.05 14.30 1.56
CA GLY A 45 24.80 14.73 2.17
C GLY A 45 24.71 14.30 3.63
N LEU A 46 25.01 13.02 3.91
CA LEU A 46 24.96 12.46 5.26
C LEU A 46 25.83 13.23 6.26
N THR A 47 27.03 13.66 5.88
CA THR A 47 27.94 14.39 6.78
C THR A 47 27.57 15.85 6.96
N SER A 48 26.99 16.47 5.94
CA SER A 48 26.54 17.86 5.98
C SER A 48 25.13 18.03 6.53
N GLY A 49 24.41 16.94 6.79
CA GLY A 49 22.99 16.96 7.14
C GLY A 49 22.09 17.39 5.97
N THR A 50 22.62 17.39 4.75
CA THR A 50 21.87 17.71 3.53
C THR A 50 21.48 16.43 2.79
N GLY A 51 20.40 16.44 2.03
CA GLY A 51 19.98 15.30 1.22
C GLY A 51 19.89 15.69 -0.25
N SER A 52 19.14 14.89 -1.02
CA SER A 52 18.61 15.35 -2.30
C SER A 52 17.95 16.74 -2.15
N PRO A 53 18.02 17.62 -3.17
CA PRO A 53 17.31 18.90 -3.17
C PRO A 53 15.82 18.76 -2.83
N HIS A 54 15.24 17.58 -3.12
CA HIS A 54 13.83 17.27 -2.91
C HIS A 54 13.53 16.49 -1.62
N LEU A 55 14.45 16.51 -0.65
CA LEU A 55 14.25 15.84 0.65
C LEU A 55 13.36 16.68 1.58
N TYR A 56 13.55 18.00 1.64
CA TYR A 56 12.87 18.89 2.61
C TYR A 56 12.25 20.16 2.00
N ASP A 57 12.52 20.46 0.74
CA ASP A 57 12.05 21.65 0.01
C ASP A 57 10.51 21.82 -0.01
N GLN A 58 9.74 20.74 0.16
CA GLN A 58 8.27 20.84 0.23
C GLN A 58 7.70 20.91 1.65
N GLN A 59 8.54 20.87 2.70
CA GLN A 59 8.08 20.81 4.08
C GLN A 59 7.24 22.03 4.48
N GLN A 60 7.70 23.25 4.15
CA GLN A 60 6.94 24.46 4.49
C GLN A 60 5.62 24.54 3.70
N SER A 61 5.64 24.14 2.42
CA SER A 61 4.42 24.09 1.60
C SER A 61 3.40 23.10 2.17
N PHE A 62 3.86 21.94 2.66
CA PHE A 62 3.00 20.96 3.33
C PHE A 62 2.40 21.51 4.63
N ILE A 63 3.21 22.16 5.48
CA ILE A 63 2.76 22.78 6.74
C ILE A 63 1.72 23.88 6.46
N ASP A 64 1.96 24.70 5.44
CA ASP A 64 1.09 25.81 5.05
C ASP A 64 -0.13 25.36 4.24
N PHE A 65 -0.32 24.07 4.00
CA PHE A 65 -1.35 23.53 3.11
C PHE A 65 -1.36 24.20 1.72
N ARG A 66 -0.18 24.47 1.15
CA ARG A 66 -0.03 24.99 -0.22
C ARG A 66 -0.15 23.86 -1.23
N TRP A 67 -0.78 24.17 -2.37
CA TRP A 67 -1.15 23.18 -3.36
C TRP A 67 -0.28 23.31 -4.60
N LYS A 68 0.06 22.19 -5.23
CA LYS A 68 0.70 22.16 -6.55
C LYS A 68 -0.21 21.51 -7.59
N PRO A 69 0.00 21.77 -8.89
CA PRO A 69 -0.64 21.00 -9.95
C PRO A 69 -0.34 19.50 -9.81
N ALA A 70 -1.39 18.69 -9.84
CA ALA A 70 -1.34 17.23 -9.82
C ALA A 70 -1.57 16.63 -11.23
N THR A 71 -1.30 17.42 -12.28
CA THR A 71 -1.43 16.95 -13.66
C THR A 71 -0.17 16.21 -14.10
N PHE A 72 -0.33 15.26 -15.01
CA PHE A 72 0.78 14.55 -15.65
C PHE A 72 1.63 15.48 -16.53
N PHE A 73 2.83 15.01 -16.89
CA PHE A 73 3.75 15.68 -17.83
C PHE A 73 4.18 17.09 -17.42
N GLN A 74 4.37 17.31 -16.11
CA GLN A 74 5.02 18.53 -15.65
C GLN A 74 6.41 18.66 -16.28
N PRO A 75 6.83 19.88 -16.66
CA PRO A 75 8.16 20.11 -17.19
C PRO A 75 9.22 19.81 -16.13
N GLY A 76 10.39 19.33 -16.59
CA GLY A 76 11.50 19.04 -15.68
C GLY A 76 12.62 18.25 -16.34
N ALA A 77 13.56 17.77 -15.53
CA ALA A 77 14.73 17.04 -16.01
C ALA A 77 14.34 15.63 -16.46
N SER A 78 14.79 15.24 -17.66
CA SER A 78 14.42 13.96 -18.27
C SER A 78 15.63 13.06 -18.50
N VAL A 79 15.46 11.77 -18.27
CA VAL A 79 16.43 10.72 -18.59
C VAL A 79 15.76 9.58 -19.36
N GLU A 80 16.52 8.89 -20.19
CA GLU A 80 16.07 7.72 -20.96
C GLU A 80 16.93 6.51 -20.61
N PRO A 81 16.66 5.84 -19.46
CA PRO A 81 17.50 4.75 -18.96
C PRO A 81 17.48 3.49 -19.85
N ARG A 82 16.52 3.37 -20.76
CA ARG A 82 16.47 2.36 -21.83
C ARG A 82 15.58 2.83 -22.97
N ALA A 83 15.72 2.19 -24.12
CA ALA A 83 14.84 2.43 -25.26
C ALA A 83 13.37 2.27 -24.88
N GLY A 84 12.55 3.24 -25.27
CA GLY A 84 11.10 3.22 -25.01
C GLY A 84 10.68 3.61 -23.60
N VAL A 85 11.60 4.05 -22.73
CA VAL A 85 11.28 4.56 -21.37
C VAL A 85 11.91 5.93 -21.17
N ARG A 86 11.08 6.93 -20.87
CA ARG A 86 11.51 8.26 -20.46
C ARG A 86 10.97 8.57 -19.06
N ILE A 87 11.85 9.04 -18.19
CA ILE A 87 11.49 9.47 -16.83
C ILE A 87 11.76 10.96 -16.71
N THR A 88 10.73 11.75 -16.44
CA THR A 88 10.82 13.20 -16.23
C THR A 88 10.49 13.53 -14.78
N ARG A 89 11.41 14.17 -14.06
CA ARG A 89 11.19 14.66 -12.69
C ARG A 89 10.85 16.14 -12.72
N ASP A 90 9.70 16.48 -12.14
CA ASP A 90 9.21 17.86 -12.06
C ASP A 90 10.04 18.72 -11.10
N ALA A 91 9.68 20.00 -10.96
CA ALA A 91 10.38 20.93 -10.06
C ALA A 91 10.33 20.52 -8.57
N PHE A 92 9.51 19.53 -8.21
CA PHE A 92 9.41 18.95 -6.87
C PHE A 92 10.04 17.56 -6.79
N GLY A 93 10.75 17.10 -7.84
CA GLY A 93 11.38 15.78 -7.88
C GLY A 93 10.41 14.62 -8.12
N VAL A 94 9.14 14.88 -8.44
CA VAL A 94 8.15 13.81 -8.66
C VAL A 94 8.38 13.18 -10.04
N PRO A 95 8.66 11.87 -10.11
CA PRO A 95 8.90 11.21 -11.39
C PRO A 95 7.60 10.93 -12.14
N SER A 96 7.61 11.21 -13.44
CA SER A 96 6.61 10.78 -14.40
C SER A 96 7.24 9.86 -15.44
N VAL A 97 6.60 8.72 -15.71
CA VAL A 97 7.12 7.71 -16.64
C VAL A 97 6.28 7.73 -17.92
N VAL A 98 6.94 8.01 -19.04
CA VAL A 98 6.39 7.83 -20.39
C VAL A 98 7.04 6.60 -21.00
N ALA A 99 6.23 5.66 -21.47
CA ALA A 99 6.75 4.40 -21.98
C ALA A 99 6.00 3.90 -23.22
N ALA A 100 6.69 3.10 -24.05
CA ALA A 100 6.14 2.53 -25.28
C ALA A 100 5.14 1.39 -25.02
N THR A 101 5.32 0.66 -23.91
CA THR A 101 4.43 -0.44 -23.49
C THR A 101 4.08 -0.35 -22.00
N GLU A 102 3.04 -1.04 -21.58
CA GLU A 102 2.69 -1.14 -20.16
C GLU A 102 3.82 -1.77 -19.33
N SER A 103 4.49 -2.80 -19.87
CA SER A 103 5.64 -3.43 -19.21
C SER A 103 6.79 -2.44 -19.02
N ASP A 104 7.09 -1.62 -20.03
CA ASP A 104 8.09 -0.58 -19.94
C ASP A 104 7.71 0.51 -18.92
N ALA A 105 6.42 0.80 -18.76
CA ALA A 105 5.94 1.74 -17.75
C ALA A 105 6.18 1.22 -16.32
N TRP A 106 5.86 -0.06 -16.04
CA TRP A 106 6.13 -0.68 -14.75
C TRP A 106 7.62 -0.81 -14.46
N TRP A 107 8.42 -1.14 -15.47
CA TRP A 107 9.88 -1.10 -15.38
C TRP A 107 10.39 0.30 -15.03
N GLY A 108 9.91 1.34 -15.72
CA GLY A 108 10.30 2.72 -15.46
C GLY A 108 9.91 3.18 -14.06
N ALA A 109 8.74 2.76 -13.57
CA ALA A 109 8.31 3.02 -12.19
C ALA A 109 9.24 2.36 -11.17
N GLY A 110 9.62 1.09 -11.37
CA GLY A 110 10.58 0.41 -10.51
C GLY A 110 11.95 1.09 -10.49
N TYR A 111 12.44 1.50 -11.66
CA TYR A 111 13.71 2.22 -11.80
C TYR A 111 13.67 3.57 -11.06
N ALA A 112 12.63 4.38 -11.28
CA ALA A 112 12.48 5.67 -10.60
C ALA A 112 12.39 5.52 -9.07
N ILE A 113 11.61 4.56 -8.58
CA ILE A 113 11.51 4.29 -7.14
C ILE A 113 12.85 3.87 -6.56
N ALA A 114 13.63 3.03 -7.27
CA ALA A 114 14.96 2.65 -6.81
C ALA A 114 15.91 3.85 -6.74
N GLN A 115 15.87 4.77 -7.71
CA GLN A 115 16.67 6.00 -7.65
C GLN A 115 16.36 6.82 -6.39
N ASP A 116 15.07 6.99 -6.09
CA ASP A 116 14.65 7.92 -5.05
C ASP A 116 14.57 7.29 -3.65
N ARG A 117 14.35 5.97 -3.54
CA ARG A 117 13.91 5.30 -2.30
C ARG A 117 14.56 3.94 -2.05
N LEU A 118 15.72 3.64 -2.63
CA LEU A 118 16.34 2.30 -2.50
C LEU A 118 16.54 1.85 -1.05
N PHE A 119 17.04 2.72 -0.17
CA PHE A 119 17.23 2.35 1.22
C PHE A 119 15.90 2.16 1.97
N GLN A 120 14.88 2.95 1.64
CA GLN A 120 13.52 2.74 2.15
C GLN A 120 12.95 1.39 1.70
N LEU A 121 13.20 0.96 0.45
CA LEU A 121 12.84 -0.39 0.00
C LEU A 121 13.56 -1.48 0.82
N GLU A 122 14.84 -1.28 1.15
CA GLU A 122 15.59 -2.22 2.00
C GLU A 122 15.04 -2.27 3.43
N LEU A 123 14.66 -1.13 4.02
CA LEU A 123 13.99 -1.10 5.31
C LEU A 123 12.66 -1.86 5.29
N PHE A 124 11.85 -1.70 4.24
CA PHE A 124 10.62 -2.46 4.09
C PHE A 124 10.86 -3.95 3.87
N ARG A 125 11.90 -4.32 3.11
CA ARG A 125 12.32 -5.72 2.99
C ARG A 125 12.72 -6.31 4.34
N ALA A 126 13.50 -5.59 5.13
CA ALA A 126 13.88 -6.05 6.47
C ALA A 126 12.67 -6.16 7.40
N ALA A 127 11.79 -5.15 7.41
CA ALA A 127 10.56 -5.16 8.20
C ALA A 127 9.64 -6.33 7.84
N THR A 128 9.43 -6.59 6.55
CA THR A 128 8.55 -7.68 6.07
C THR A 128 9.12 -9.07 6.27
N GLN A 129 10.43 -9.19 6.51
CA GLN A 129 11.12 -10.45 6.81
C GLN A 129 11.41 -10.61 8.32
N GLY A 130 10.99 -9.64 9.13
CA GLY A 130 11.26 -9.59 10.57
C GLY A 130 12.76 -9.55 10.87
N ARG A 131 13.50 -8.70 10.16
CA ARG A 131 14.94 -8.43 10.33
C ARG A 131 15.23 -6.94 10.50
N LEU A 132 14.23 -6.12 10.80
CA LEU A 132 14.42 -4.68 10.92
C LEU A 132 15.36 -4.32 12.08
N SER A 133 15.36 -5.12 13.16
CA SER A 133 16.27 -4.92 14.29
C SER A 133 17.74 -5.10 13.95
N GLU A 134 18.07 -5.80 12.85
CA GLU A 134 19.43 -5.92 12.33
C GLU A 134 19.96 -4.59 11.80
N ILE A 135 19.07 -3.70 11.34
CA ILE A 135 19.43 -2.40 10.74
C ILE A 135 19.30 -1.26 11.75
N VAL A 136 18.17 -1.18 12.45
CA VAL A 136 17.85 -0.02 13.32
C VAL A 136 17.97 -0.34 14.82
N GLY A 137 18.43 -1.55 15.17
CA GLY A 137 18.75 -1.96 16.52
C GLY A 137 17.61 -2.63 17.30
N ARG A 138 17.90 -2.99 18.55
CA ARG A 138 17.07 -3.87 19.39
C ARG A 138 15.63 -3.40 19.63
N GLY A 139 15.35 -2.10 19.51
CA GLY A 139 14.00 -1.55 19.68
C GLY A 139 12.95 -2.08 18.69
N ARG A 140 13.36 -2.84 17.67
CA ARG A 140 12.45 -3.49 16.71
C ARG A 140 12.35 -5.00 16.83
N LEU A 141 12.95 -5.62 17.86
CA LEU A 141 12.91 -7.08 18.05
C LEU A 141 11.48 -7.63 18.17
N ASP A 142 10.59 -6.92 18.85
CA ASP A 142 9.21 -7.40 18.99
C ASP A 142 8.44 -7.30 17.67
N SER A 143 8.66 -6.26 16.87
CA SER A 143 8.12 -6.18 15.51
C SER A 143 8.64 -7.32 14.63
N ASP A 144 9.93 -7.65 14.74
CA ASP A 144 10.54 -8.76 14.02
C ASP A 144 9.93 -10.11 14.41
N ARG A 145 9.64 -10.32 15.69
CA ARG A 145 8.97 -11.53 16.19
C ARG A 145 7.55 -11.66 15.63
N ILE A 146 6.75 -10.60 15.74
CA ILE A 146 5.36 -10.57 15.22
C ILE A 146 5.36 -10.91 13.73
N VAL A 147 6.25 -10.31 12.95
CA VAL A 147 6.35 -10.59 11.51
C VAL A 147 6.62 -12.07 11.23
N ARG A 148 7.52 -12.69 11.99
CA ARG A 148 7.88 -14.11 11.81
C ARG A 148 6.83 -15.09 12.37
N GLN A 149 6.06 -14.68 13.37
CA GLN A 149 5.08 -15.52 14.06
C GLN A 149 3.69 -15.44 13.41
N ASP A 150 3.25 -14.24 13.05
CA ASP A 150 1.83 -13.96 12.77
C ASP A 150 1.55 -13.63 11.30
N LEU A 151 2.59 -13.31 10.52
CA LEU A 151 2.46 -13.10 9.07
C LEU A 151 2.71 -14.40 8.30
N TYR A 152 3.22 -14.29 7.07
CA TYR A 152 3.26 -15.41 6.12
C TYR A 152 4.68 -15.88 5.87
N THR A 153 4.80 -17.19 5.69
CA THR A 153 6.05 -17.82 5.27
C THR A 153 6.37 -17.46 3.81
N PRO A 154 7.65 -17.56 3.38
CA PRO A 154 8.02 -17.35 1.99
C PRO A 154 7.21 -18.19 0.98
N ARG A 155 6.91 -19.44 1.34
CA ARG A 155 6.10 -20.35 0.50
C ARG A 155 4.66 -19.87 0.35
N GLU A 156 4.06 -19.33 1.40
CA GLU A 156 2.69 -18.79 1.33
C GLU A 156 2.65 -17.52 0.49
N LEU A 157 3.65 -16.64 0.60
CA LEU A 157 3.76 -15.45 -0.24
C LEU A 157 3.91 -15.82 -1.72
N ASP A 158 4.74 -16.82 -2.03
CA ASP A 158 4.87 -17.34 -3.40
C ASP A 158 3.53 -17.90 -3.90
N ALA A 159 2.85 -18.71 -3.08
CA ALA A 159 1.55 -19.26 -3.44
C ALA A 159 0.45 -18.20 -3.61
N MET A 160 0.53 -17.06 -2.90
CA MET A 160 -0.35 -15.91 -3.13
C MET A 160 -0.07 -15.26 -4.47
N PHE A 161 1.21 -15.08 -4.82
CA PHE A 161 1.63 -14.51 -6.10
C PHE A 161 1.19 -15.40 -7.28
N ASP A 162 1.35 -16.71 -7.16
CA ASP A 162 1.00 -17.68 -8.22
C ASP A 162 -0.50 -17.68 -8.56
N ARG A 163 -1.36 -17.20 -7.64
CA ARG A 163 -2.81 -17.06 -7.86
C ARG A 163 -3.20 -15.78 -8.59
N LEU A 164 -2.28 -14.85 -8.78
CA LEU A 164 -2.55 -13.61 -9.52
C LEU A 164 -2.71 -13.92 -11.01
N ALA A 165 -3.49 -13.09 -11.70
CA ALA A 165 -3.61 -13.17 -13.15
C ALA A 165 -2.23 -12.97 -13.84
N PRO A 166 -1.96 -13.65 -14.97
CA PRO A 166 -0.65 -13.59 -15.63
C PRO A 166 -0.17 -12.17 -15.97
N ASP A 167 -1.10 -11.27 -16.32
CA ASP A 167 -0.78 -9.87 -16.61
C ASP A 167 -0.26 -9.15 -15.35
N LEU A 168 -0.87 -9.38 -14.18
CA LEU A 168 -0.38 -8.84 -12.91
C LEU A 168 1.00 -9.41 -12.55
N GLN A 169 1.22 -10.71 -12.75
CA GLN A 169 2.53 -11.32 -12.52
C GLN A 169 3.62 -10.67 -13.40
N ALA A 170 3.30 -10.39 -14.67
CA ALA A 170 4.19 -9.69 -15.58
C ALA A 170 4.52 -8.25 -15.12
N ARG A 171 3.56 -7.52 -14.57
CA ARG A 171 3.79 -6.17 -14.00
C ARG A 171 4.75 -6.20 -12.82
N PHE A 172 4.62 -7.19 -11.92
CA PHE A 172 5.55 -7.38 -10.80
C PHE A 172 6.97 -7.70 -11.28
N ALA A 173 7.10 -8.56 -12.29
CA ALA A 173 8.39 -8.87 -12.91
C ALA A 173 9.03 -7.61 -13.53
N ALA A 174 8.27 -6.84 -14.32
CA ALA A 174 8.76 -5.61 -14.93
C ALA A 174 9.22 -4.58 -13.87
N TYR A 175 8.43 -4.37 -12.83
CA TYR A 175 8.78 -3.46 -11.72
C TYR A 175 10.05 -3.91 -10.99
N ARG A 176 10.17 -5.20 -10.67
CA ARG A 176 11.39 -5.80 -10.10
C ARG A 176 12.60 -5.54 -11.01
N ASP A 177 12.45 -5.73 -12.31
CA ASP A 177 13.54 -5.57 -13.27
C ASP A 177 13.98 -4.11 -13.41
N GLY A 178 13.05 -3.16 -13.24
CA GLY A 178 13.36 -1.74 -13.13
C GLY A 178 14.23 -1.42 -11.92
N ILE A 179 13.85 -1.93 -10.74
CA ILE A 179 14.66 -1.78 -9.52
C ILE A 179 16.04 -2.40 -9.72
N ASN A 180 16.10 -3.61 -10.27
CA ASN A 180 17.35 -4.33 -10.47
C ASN A 180 18.27 -3.68 -11.49
N ALA A 181 17.73 -2.98 -12.48
CA ALA A 181 18.54 -2.18 -13.40
C ALA A 181 19.24 -1.03 -12.68
N TRP A 182 18.57 -0.34 -11.75
CA TRP A 182 19.24 0.66 -10.91
C TRP A 182 20.27 0.03 -9.98
N VAL A 183 19.95 -1.10 -9.34
CA VAL A 183 20.92 -1.83 -8.50
C VAL A 183 22.17 -2.23 -9.30
N ALA A 184 22.01 -2.66 -10.56
CA ALA A 184 23.12 -2.98 -11.44
C ALA A 184 23.97 -1.74 -11.79
N HIS A 185 23.34 -0.58 -12.03
CA HIS A 185 24.03 0.70 -12.25
C HIS A 185 24.97 1.05 -11.08
N LEU A 186 24.52 0.83 -9.84
CA LEU A 186 25.31 1.11 -8.63
C LEU A 186 26.63 0.34 -8.56
N ALA A 187 26.73 -0.84 -9.19
CA ALA A 187 27.98 -1.59 -9.25
C ALA A 187 29.08 -0.84 -10.04
N THR A 188 28.68 0.01 -10.98
CA THR A 188 29.59 0.84 -11.79
C THR A 188 29.60 2.31 -11.38
N SER A 189 28.73 2.70 -10.44
CA SER A 189 28.58 4.08 -9.97
C SER A 189 28.38 4.12 -8.45
N PRO A 190 29.41 3.79 -7.65
CA PRO A 190 29.28 3.70 -6.19
C PRO A 190 28.89 5.01 -5.51
N GLN A 191 29.15 6.17 -6.15
CA GLN A 191 28.76 7.49 -5.64
C GLN A 191 27.24 7.68 -5.57
N ASP A 192 26.47 6.88 -6.31
CA ASP A 192 25.01 6.91 -6.34
C ASP A 192 24.39 5.94 -5.32
N ILE A 193 25.21 5.20 -4.56
CA ILE A 193 24.73 4.35 -3.46
C ILE A 193 24.25 5.28 -2.33
N PRO A 194 23.00 5.14 -1.86
CA PRO A 194 22.52 5.90 -0.71
C PRO A 194 23.42 5.67 0.51
N ALA A 195 23.79 6.76 1.18
CA ALA A 195 24.76 6.76 2.28
C ALA A 195 24.32 5.88 3.45
N GLU A 196 23.02 5.67 3.61
CA GLU A 196 22.42 4.87 4.66
C GLU A 196 22.85 3.40 4.59
N PHE A 197 23.13 2.86 3.39
CA PHE A 197 23.67 1.50 3.26
C PHE A 197 25.03 1.37 3.95
N ALA A 198 25.95 2.33 3.71
CA ALA A 198 27.24 2.37 4.36
C ALA A 198 27.11 2.65 5.87
N ALA A 199 26.26 3.60 6.26
CA ALA A 199 26.05 3.98 7.65
C ALA A 199 25.50 2.84 8.51
N THR A 200 24.71 1.94 7.92
CA THR A 200 24.11 0.78 8.62
C THR A 200 24.85 -0.53 8.34
N THR A 201 25.93 -0.50 7.56
CA THR A 201 26.63 -1.73 7.09
C THR A 201 25.69 -2.71 6.39
N THR A 202 24.62 -2.20 5.77
CA THR A 202 23.65 -3.00 5.03
C THR A 202 24.14 -3.17 3.59
N PRO A 203 24.17 -4.40 3.02
CA PRO A 203 24.58 -4.58 1.64
C PRO A 203 23.45 -4.19 0.67
N VAL A 204 23.81 -3.59 -0.46
CA VAL A 204 22.89 -3.43 -1.59
C VAL A 204 22.65 -4.81 -2.22
N ARG A 205 21.39 -5.19 -2.40
CA ARG A 205 21.00 -6.51 -2.92
C ARG A 205 19.90 -6.39 -3.98
N GLY A 206 19.91 -7.31 -4.94
CA GLY A 206 18.85 -7.41 -5.94
C GLY A 206 17.46 -7.58 -5.33
N TRP A 207 16.46 -6.97 -5.96
CA TRP A 207 15.04 -7.05 -5.65
C TRP A 207 14.40 -8.31 -6.23
N THR A 208 13.57 -8.96 -5.41
CA THR A 208 12.81 -10.15 -5.81
C THR A 208 11.32 -9.81 -5.90
N ILE A 209 10.56 -10.61 -6.65
CA ILE A 209 9.09 -10.48 -6.67
C ILE A 209 8.52 -10.64 -5.26
N ARG A 210 9.05 -11.59 -4.49
CA ARG A 210 8.61 -11.86 -3.12
C ARG A 210 8.74 -10.64 -2.22
N ASP A 211 9.79 -9.83 -2.39
CA ASP A 211 9.95 -8.60 -1.62
C ASP A 211 8.77 -7.63 -1.86
N SER A 212 8.36 -7.44 -3.13
CA SER A 212 7.18 -6.62 -3.47
C SER A 212 5.89 -7.20 -2.89
N VAL A 213 5.70 -8.52 -2.99
CA VAL A 213 4.51 -9.21 -2.46
C VAL A 213 4.44 -9.07 -0.95
N ALA A 214 5.57 -9.26 -0.25
CA ALA A 214 5.67 -9.13 1.20
C ALA A 214 5.30 -7.71 1.67
N ILE A 215 5.74 -6.67 0.95
CA ILE A 215 5.33 -5.28 1.23
C ILE A 215 3.82 -5.10 1.05
N GLY A 216 3.24 -5.62 -0.04
CA GLY A 216 1.80 -5.54 -0.28
C GLY A 216 0.99 -6.16 0.86
N VAL A 217 1.40 -7.35 1.31
CA VAL A 217 0.78 -8.05 2.44
C VAL A 217 1.00 -7.30 3.76
N PHE A 218 2.20 -6.77 4.00
CA PHE A 218 2.51 -5.99 5.19
C PHE A 218 1.64 -4.73 5.29
N LEU A 219 1.46 -3.99 4.19
CA LEU A 219 0.53 -2.85 4.16
C LEU A 219 -0.92 -3.30 4.41
N ALA A 220 -1.36 -4.40 3.78
CA ALA A 220 -2.69 -4.96 3.97
C ALA A 220 -2.94 -5.48 5.40
N ARG A 221 -1.88 -5.81 6.16
CA ARG A 221 -2.00 -6.23 7.57
C ARG A 221 -1.69 -5.16 8.59
N THR A 222 -1.09 -4.03 8.22
CA THR A 222 -0.77 -2.94 9.15
C THR A 222 -1.76 -1.79 9.07
N ILE A 223 -2.32 -1.49 7.90
CA ILE A 223 -3.27 -0.38 7.72
C ILE A 223 -4.68 -0.75 8.22
N PRO A 224 -5.29 -1.88 7.83
CA PRO A 224 -6.66 -2.22 8.26
C PRO A 224 -6.74 -2.64 9.73
N THR A 225 -5.65 -3.13 10.30
CA THR A 225 -5.59 -3.54 11.70
C THR A 225 -5.44 -2.37 12.65
N ASN A 226 -5.13 -1.15 12.18
CA ASN A 226 -5.30 0.11 12.91
C ASN A 226 -4.94 0.08 14.41
N ALA A 227 -3.81 -0.53 14.77
CA ALA A 227 -3.40 -0.67 16.17
C ALA A 227 -4.47 -1.33 17.08
N ASP A 228 -5.44 -2.06 16.53
CA ASP A 228 -6.22 -3.04 17.27
C ASP A 228 -5.29 -4.24 17.49
N PRO A 229 -4.69 -4.39 18.69
CA PRO A 229 -3.91 -5.58 18.96
C PRO A 229 -4.83 -6.79 18.74
N GLU A 230 -4.34 -7.76 17.97
CA GLU A 230 -4.95 -9.07 17.89
C GLU A 230 -5.24 -9.54 19.32
N GLY A 231 -6.52 -9.73 19.67
CA GLY A 231 -6.94 -10.02 21.04
C GLY A 231 -7.87 -8.99 21.70
N LEU A 232 -8.15 -7.82 21.11
CA LEU A 232 -9.24 -6.95 21.61
C LEU A 232 -10.58 -7.68 21.65
N GLU A 233 -10.85 -8.62 20.75
CA GLU A 233 -12.05 -9.44 20.81
C GLU A 233 -12.10 -10.31 22.08
N LEU A 234 -10.95 -10.82 22.54
CA LEU A 234 -10.84 -11.52 23.82
C LEU A 234 -11.01 -10.54 24.99
N ALA A 235 -10.43 -9.35 24.93
CA ALA A 235 -10.64 -8.31 25.96
C ALA A 235 -12.11 -7.87 26.04
N ASN A 236 -12.76 -7.67 24.89
CA ASN A 236 -14.18 -7.34 24.75
C ASN A 236 -15.05 -8.49 25.27
N MET A 237 -14.70 -9.74 24.97
CA MET A 237 -15.35 -10.91 25.56
C MET A 237 -15.21 -10.92 27.09
N ARG A 238 -14.03 -10.64 27.63
CA ARG A 238 -13.80 -10.59 29.08
C ARG A 238 -14.61 -9.49 29.73
N ALA A 239 -14.57 -8.30 29.15
CA ALA A 239 -15.36 -7.16 29.60
C ALA A 239 -16.85 -7.47 29.53
N LEU A 240 -17.32 -8.16 28.49
CA LEU A 240 -18.71 -8.58 28.35
C LEU A 240 -19.14 -9.57 29.44
N GLN A 241 -18.29 -10.54 29.76
CA GLN A 241 -18.55 -11.53 30.82
C GLN A 241 -18.56 -10.89 32.21
N LEU A 242 -17.65 -9.95 32.48
CA LEU A 242 -17.52 -9.28 33.78
C LEU A 242 -18.58 -8.21 34.03
N SER A 243 -18.87 -7.38 33.02
CA SER A 243 -19.70 -6.18 33.17
C SER A 243 -21.12 -6.34 32.60
N GLY A 244 -21.34 -7.37 31.78
CA GLY A 244 -22.58 -7.58 31.06
C GLY A 244 -22.75 -6.64 29.86
N ARG A 245 -23.68 -7.01 28.96
CA ARG A 245 -23.90 -6.31 27.68
C ARG A 245 -24.18 -4.81 27.83
N ARG A 246 -24.95 -4.42 28.84
CA ARG A 246 -25.34 -3.01 29.01
C ARG A 246 -24.15 -2.12 29.34
N ALA A 247 -23.27 -2.57 30.23
CA ALA A 247 -22.07 -1.82 30.60
C ALA A 247 -21.09 -1.77 29.43
N LEU A 248 -20.87 -2.89 28.73
CA LEU A 248 -20.01 -2.90 27.55
C LEU A 248 -20.53 -1.97 26.44
N ASP A 249 -21.82 -2.01 26.11
CA ASP A 249 -22.42 -1.14 25.08
C ASP A 249 -22.44 0.34 25.48
N ALA A 250 -22.29 0.65 26.78
CA ALA A 250 -22.11 2.02 27.25
C ALA A 250 -20.66 2.52 27.07
N LEU A 251 -19.67 1.64 27.23
CA LEU A 251 -18.24 1.96 27.07
C LEU A 251 -17.81 1.93 25.59
N VAL A 252 -18.28 0.93 24.85
CA VAL A 252 -17.95 0.67 23.45
C VAL A 252 -19.26 0.48 22.67
N PRO A 253 -19.99 1.56 22.38
CA PRO A 253 -21.29 1.48 21.75
C PRO A 253 -21.18 0.96 20.31
N LEU A 254 -22.12 0.12 19.89
CA LEU A 254 -22.23 -0.32 18.49
C LEU A 254 -22.25 0.84 17.48
N ARG A 255 -22.82 1.98 17.90
CA ARG A 255 -22.82 3.24 17.16
C ARG A 255 -22.77 4.40 18.13
N THR A 256 -21.81 5.29 17.95
CA THR A 256 -21.73 6.55 18.69
C THR A 256 -22.79 7.53 18.17
N PRO A 257 -23.78 7.94 18.98
CA PRO A 257 -24.76 8.94 18.57
C PRO A 257 -24.07 10.28 18.25
N GLY A 258 -24.52 10.98 17.22
CA GLY A 258 -23.98 12.29 16.85
C GLY A 258 -22.62 12.25 16.13
N SER A 259 -22.09 11.07 15.79
CA SER A 259 -20.86 11.00 14.99
C SER A 259 -21.04 11.65 13.63
N LEU A 260 -20.08 12.52 13.26
CA LEU A 260 -20.00 13.08 11.91
C LEU A 260 -19.61 11.97 10.94
N THR A 261 -20.44 11.73 9.93
CA THR A 261 -20.21 10.70 8.92
C THR A 261 -19.78 11.32 7.60
N THR A 262 -18.79 10.73 6.93
CA THR A 262 -18.33 11.15 5.59
C THR A 262 -19.47 11.18 4.58
N VAL A 263 -20.36 10.19 4.62
CA VAL A 263 -21.58 10.17 3.82
C VAL A 263 -22.70 10.84 4.62
N PRO A 264 -23.29 11.95 4.12
CA PRO A 264 -24.41 12.60 4.78
C PRO A 264 -25.62 11.66 4.91
N ARG A 265 -26.42 11.87 5.95
CA ARG A 265 -27.52 10.96 6.31
C ARG A 265 -28.56 10.85 5.20
N GLU A 266 -28.81 11.94 4.50
CA GLU A 266 -29.71 12.03 3.34
C GLU A 266 -29.24 11.19 2.15
N GLN A 267 -27.93 10.96 2.01
CA GLN A 267 -27.35 10.15 0.91
C GLN A 267 -27.18 8.68 1.26
N ARG A 268 -27.49 8.27 2.50
CA ARG A 268 -27.26 6.90 3.01
C ARG A 268 -27.94 5.81 2.17
N ARG A 269 -29.07 6.09 1.51
CA ARG A 269 -29.73 5.10 0.63
C ARG A 269 -28.94 4.84 -0.66
N ARG A 270 -28.25 5.86 -1.15
CA ARG A 270 -27.42 5.78 -2.36
C ARG A 270 -26.07 5.15 -2.06
N PHE A 271 -25.50 5.47 -0.90
CA PHE A 271 -24.20 4.94 -0.45
C PHE A 271 -24.34 4.29 0.94
N PRO A 272 -24.95 3.10 1.02
CA PRO A 272 -25.05 2.40 2.29
C PRO A 272 -23.67 1.90 2.74
N SER A 273 -23.29 2.21 3.98
CA SER A 273 -22.01 1.77 4.56
C SER A 273 -21.87 0.23 4.65
N GLN A 274 -23.00 -0.47 4.77
CA GLN A 274 -23.12 -1.93 4.77
C GLN A 274 -24.40 -2.28 4.01
N PRO A 275 -24.33 -2.50 2.68
CA PRO A 275 -25.49 -2.86 1.87
C PRO A 275 -26.24 -4.05 2.47
N GLY A 276 -27.56 -3.92 2.63
CA GLY A 276 -28.42 -5.00 3.16
C GLY A 276 -28.42 -5.18 4.68
N ARG A 277 -27.57 -4.49 5.45
CA ARG A 277 -27.54 -4.61 6.93
C ARG A 277 -28.30 -3.47 7.60
N THR A 278 -29.28 -3.81 8.45
CA THR A 278 -30.06 -2.82 9.20
C THR A 278 -29.57 -2.65 10.65
N ARG A 279 -29.99 -1.56 11.29
CA ARG A 279 -29.74 -1.34 12.74
C ARG A 279 -30.39 -2.43 13.61
N ARG A 280 -31.45 -3.08 13.13
CA ARG A 280 -32.08 -4.21 13.82
C ARG A 280 -31.18 -5.43 13.76
N ASP A 281 -30.56 -5.68 12.62
CA ASP A 281 -29.63 -6.80 12.41
C ASP A 281 -28.36 -6.64 13.25
N GLU A 282 -27.84 -5.42 13.39
CA GLU A 282 -26.72 -5.10 14.27
C GLU A 282 -27.05 -5.43 15.74
N ARG A 283 -28.19 -4.96 16.25
CA ARG A 283 -28.63 -5.23 17.63
C ARG A 283 -28.88 -6.72 17.86
N ALA A 284 -29.52 -7.39 16.90
CA ALA A 284 -29.73 -8.83 16.95
C ALA A 284 -28.40 -9.59 16.94
N GLY A 285 -27.42 -9.12 16.15
CA GLY A 285 -26.05 -9.62 16.14
C GLY A 285 -25.40 -9.53 17.51
N LEU A 286 -25.38 -8.34 18.12
CA LEU A 286 -24.82 -8.14 19.46
C LEU A 286 -25.50 -9.02 20.51
N GLN A 287 -26.82 -9.18 20.45
CA GLN A 287 -27.54 -10.07 21.36
C GLN A 287 -27.13 -11.54 21.19
N ARG A 288 -26.94 -12.00 19.94
CA ARG A 288 -26.45 -13.36 19.68
C ARG A 288 -25.02 -13.53 20.20
N SER A 289 -24.12 -12.60 19.90
CA SER A 289 -22.74 -12.65 20.37
C SER A 289 -22.66 -12.62 21.90
N ALA A 290 -23.43 -11.77 22.56
CA ALA A 290 -23.43 -11.70 24.02
C ALA A 290 -23.91 -12.99 24.69
N ARG A 291 -24.90 -13.69 24.11
CA ARG A 291 -25.33 -15.00 24.60
C ARG A 291 -24.25 -16.05 24.40
N PHE A 292 -23.65 -16.09 23.21
CA PHE A 292 -22.59 -17.05 22.89
C PHE A 292 -21.36 -16.87 23.78
N VAL A 293 -20.90 -15.63 23.93
CA VAL A 293 -19.70 -15.27 24.68
C VAL A 293 -19.85 -15.51 26.17
N ARG A 294 -21.04 -15.34 26.75
CA ARG A 294 -21.27 -15.59 28.19
C ARG A 294 -20.83 -16.99 28.61
N ASP A 295 -20.97 -17.96 27.72
CA ASP A 295 -20.75 -19.38 28.03
C ASP A 295 -19.37 -19.87 27.51
N LEU A 296 -18.58 -19.01 26.85
CA LEU A 296 -17.21 -19.31 26.42
C LEU A 296 -16.24 -19.27 27.59
N ARG A 297 -15.35 -20.27 27.67
CA ARG A 297 -14.29 -20.31 28.67
C ARG A 297 -13.07 -19.57 28.17
N PHE A 298 -12.47 -18.75 29.03
CA PHE A 298 -11.12 -18.26 28.80
C PHE A 298 -10.11 -19.42 28.91
N PRO A 299 -9.04 -19.42 28.11
CA PRO A 299 -7.89 -20.28 28.36
C PRO A 299 -7.37 -20.05 29.78
N ASP A 300 -7.11 -21.15 30.50
CA ASP A 300 -6.51 -21.09 31.83
C ASP A 300 -5.08 -20.54 31.71
N PRO A 301 -4.77 -19.38 32.32
CA PRO A 301 -3.44 -18.79 32.28
C PRO A 301 -2.34 -19.74 32.77
N ALA A 302 -2.68 -20.69 33.66
CA ALA A 302 -1.75 -21.67 34.19
C ALA A 302 -1.45 -22.83 33.21
N ARG A 303 -2.26 -23.02 32.16
CA ARG A 303 -2.08 -24.08 31.13
C ARG A 303 -1.51 -23.55 29.82
N SER A 304 -1.73 -22.27 29.52
CA SER A 304 -1.05 -21.59 28.43
C SER A 304 0.30 -21.11 28.95
N GLY A 305 1.38 -21.87 28.74
CA GLY A 305 2.73 -21.52 29.20
C GLY A 305 3.01 -20.03 28.96
N ALA A 306 2.96 -19.24 30.03
CA ALA A 306 2.99 -17.80 29.94
C ALA A 306 4.36 -17.40 29.36
N ILE A 307 4.37 -16.92 28.13
CA ILE A 307 5.44 -16.06 27.65
C ILE A 307 5.28 -14.79 28.50
N ALA A 308 6.14 -14.66 29.51
CA ALA A 308 6.18 -13.49 30.36
C ALA A 308 6.16 -12.23 29.49
N ALA A 309 5.28 -11.28 29.81
CA ALA A 309 5.35 -9.95 29.22
C ALA A 309 6.77 -9.40 29.47
N PRO A 310 7.45 -8.86 28.44
CA PRO A 310 8.75 -8.23 28.67
C PRO A 310 8.59 -7.05 29.64
N PRO A 311 9.64 -6.75 30.43
CA PRO A 311 9.64 -5.66 31.41
C PRO A 311 9.42 -4.28 30.78
#